data_AF-A0A923V7K6-F1
#
_entry.id   AF-A0A923V7K6-F1
#
_cell.length_a   1.000
_cell.length_b   1.000
_cell.length_c   1.000
_cell.angle_alpha   90.00
_cell.angle_beta   90.00
_cell.angle_gamma   90.00
#
_symmetry.space_group_name_H-M   'P 1'
#
loop_
_entity.id
_entity.type
_entity.pdbx_description
1 polymer ?
#
loop_
_entity_poly.entity_id
_entity_poly.type
_entity_poly.pdbx_seq_one_letter_code
_entity_poly.pdbx_strand_id
1 'polypeptide(L)'
;MKYILAISICLASIFSFAEEKMKMNYNGEEINKIIQDYAKVSGQKFIIDSTVRGRITIINPTEVSLEEAFSQLSDALALNGFAIVKQNDVMVIRNARSAQRDGIQVYTELPPAKPQRMVTWVVTLKNTTPSQIMNELRLLTSSYGEMSTNSRTNQIVFSDWSVNLQRVAEVIKQVDQQVDPKLIKLVEQGKKESAEARKEWKKRAQTETKHAPPPPKEKETN
;
A
#
# COMPACT_ATOMS: atom_id res chain seq x y z
N MET A 1 -33.54 -62.31 12.29
CA MET A 1 -33.24 -60.89 11.99
C MET A 1 -31.90 -60.84 11.28
N LYS A 2 -31.91 -60.74 9.95
CA LYS A 2 -30.78 -60.93 9.03
C LYS A 2 -30.69 -59.76 8.02
N TYR A 3 -30.72 -58.48 8.42
CA TYR A 3 -30.58 -57.35 7.48
C TYR A 3 -30.03 -56.07 8.12
N ILE A 4 -28.96 -56.18 8.93
CA ILE A 4 -28.17 -54.99 9.34
C ILE A 4 -26.71 -55.19 8.92
N LEU A 5 -26.52 -55.84 7.77
CA LEU A 5 -25.32 -55.75 6.98
C LEU A 5 -25.64 -54.78 5.82
N ALA A 6 -24.71 -53.86 5.54
CA ALA A 6 -24.52 -53.19 4.24
C ALA A 6 -25.07 -51.77 3.96
N ILE A 7 -25.28 -50.88 4.95
CA ILE A 7 -25.52 -49.44 4.65
C ILE A 7 -24.71 -48.49 5.56
N SER A 8 -23.41 -48.76 5.78
CA SER A 8 -22.53 -47.81 6.48
C SER A 8 -21.14 -47.65 5.85
N ILE A 9 -20.93 -48.21 4.65
CA ILE A 9 -19.68 -48.08 3.89
C ILE A 9 -20.05 -47.62 2.48
N CYS A 10 -20.48 -46.37 2.33
CA CYS A 10 -20.49 -45.65 1.05
C CYS A 10 -20.97 -44.20 1.23
N LEU A 11 -20.14 -43.32 1.79
CA LEU A 11 -20.09 -41.90 1.38
C LEU A 11 -18.95 -41.12 2.06
N ALA A 12 -17.73 -41.62 1.93
CA ALA A 12 -16.56 -40.77 2.08
C ALA A 12 -15.68 -40.95 0.86
N SER A 13 -16.25 -40.65 -0.32
CA SER A 13 -15.44 -40.17 -1.42
C SER A 13 -14.84 -38.86 -0.95
N ILE A 14 -13.73 -38.95 -0.22
CA ILE A 14 -12.80 -37.86 -0.06
C ILE A 14 -12.42 -37.53 -1.50
N PHE A 15 -13.02 -36.48 -2.04
CA PHE A 15 -12.53 -35.85 -3.25
C PHE A 15 -11.09 -35.45 -2.92
N SER A 16 -10.15 -36.33 -3.23
CA SER A 16 -8.77 -35.93 -3.43
C SER A 16 -8.81 -35.03 -4.65
N PHE A 17 -9.04 -33.73 -4.43
CA PHE A 17 -8.64 -32.74 -5.40
C PHE A 17 -7.12 -32.90 -5.51
N ALA A 18 -6.69 -33.66 -6.51
CA ALA A 18 -5.30 -33.66 -6.92
C ALA A 18 -5.03 -32.21 -7.34
N GLU A 19 -4.32 -31.48 -6.49
CA GLU A 19 -3.93 -30.11 -6.77
C GLU A 19 -3.04 -30.15 -7.99
N GLU A 20 -3.55 -29.63 -9.11
CA GLU A 20 -2.83 -29.62 -10.37
C GLU A 20 -1.55 -28.80 -10.20
N LYS A 21 -0.42 -29.40 -10.61
CA LYS A 21 0.91 -28.80 -10.48
C LYS A 21 1.44 -28.45 -11.85
N MET A 22 2.27 -27.41 -11.90
CA MET A 22 2.96 -27.01 -13.11
C MET A 22 4.42 -26.67 -12.85
N LYS A 23 5.24 -26.92 -13.86
CA LYS A 23 6.65 -26.54 -13.87
C LYS A 23 6.78 -25.05 -14.21
N MET A 24 7.07 -24.23 -13.21
CA MET A 24 7.35 -22.80 -13.38
C MET A 24 8.87 -22.56 -13.43
N ASN A 25 9.53 -22.91 -14.54
CA ASN A 25 10.97 -22.68 -14.69
C ASN A 25 11.29 -22.10 -16.07
N TYR A 26 11.54 -20.80 -16.11
CA TYR A 26 11.71 -19.98 -17.31
C TYR A 26 13.02 -19.18 -17.20
N ASN A 27 13.79 -19.13 -18.28
CA ASN A 27 15.05 -18.38 -18.33
C ASN A 27 15.01 -17.35 -19.46
N GLY A 28 14.79 -16.08 -19.13
CA GLY A 28 14.69 -14.99 -20.11
C GLY A 28 13.54 -15.17 -21.11
N GLU A 29 12.45 -15.78 -20.67
CA GLU A 29 11.31 -16.13 -21.52
C GLU A 29 10.38 -14.92 -21.72
N GLU A 30 9.73 -14.84 -22.88
CA GLU A 30 8.75 -13.78 -23.14
C GLU A 30 7.53 -13.93 -22.21
N ILE A 31 7.13 -12.82 -21.57
CA ILE A 31 6.05 -12.80 -20.58
C ILE A 31 4.73 -13.38 -21.12
N ASN A 32 4.44 -13.12 -22.40
CA ASN A 32 3.24 -13.59 -23.07
C ASN A 32 3.21 -15.12 -23.21
N LYS A 33 4.37 -15.78 -23.34
CA LYS A 33 4.46 -17.23 -23.39
C LYS A 33 4.16 -17.83 -22.01
N ILE A 34 4.71 -17.24 -20.94
CA ILE A 34 4.45 -17.69 -19.56
C ILE A 34 2.95 -17.58 -19.24
N ILE A 35 2.29 -16.49 -19.63
CA ILE A 35 0.84 -16.31 -19.47
C ILE A 35 0.07 -17.39 -20.23
N GLN A 36 0.45 -17.68 -21.48
CA GLN A 36 -0.21 -18.71 -22.29
C GLN A 36 -0.04 -20.12 -21.69
N ASP A 37 1.15 -20.44 -21.18
CA ASP A 37 1.42 -21.72 -20.55
C ASP A 37 0.57 -21.87 -19.27
N TYR A 38 0.52 -20.83 -18.43
CA TYR A 38 -0.36 -20.82 -17.25
C TYR A 38 -1.84 -20.95 -17.64
N ALA A 39 -2.30 -20.24 -18.67
CA ALA A 39 -3.68 -20.29 -19.14
C ALA A 39 -4.08 -21.69 -19.65
N LYS A 40 -3.15 -22.39 -20.34
CA LYS A 40 -3.38 -23.75 -20.84
C LYS A 40 -3.56 -24.77 -19.72
N VAL A 41 -2.78 -24.67 -18.64
CA VAL A 41 -2.88 -25.60 -17.51
C VAL A 41 -4.04 -25.22 -16.60
N SER A 42 -4.18 -23.95 -16.23
CA SER A 42 -5.21 -23.49 -15.29
C SER A 42 -6.63 -23.39 -15.88
N GLY A 43 -6.76 -23.36 -17.20
CA GLY A 43 -8.03 -23.08 -17.89
C GLY A 43 -8.54 -21.64 -17.73
N GLN A 44 -7.76 -20.74 -17.10
CA GLN A 44 -8.16 -19.35 -16.91
C GLN A 44 -8.09 -18.54 -18.20
N LYS A 45 -9.06 -17.64 -18.37
CA LYS A 45 -9.14 -16.74 -19.54
C LYS A 45 -8.32 -15.47 -19.28
N PHE A 46 -7.46 -15.13 -20.23
CA PHE A 46 -6.66 -13.90 -20.17
C PHE A 46 -6.93 -13.00 -21.37
N ILE A 47 -7.00 -11.69 -21.12
CA ILE A 47 -6.88 -10.65 -22.14
C ILE A 47 -5.59 -9.89 -21.86
N ILE A 48 -4.70 -9.83 -22.83
CA ILE A 48 -3.40 -9.20 -22.69
C ILE A 48 -3.41 -7.90 -23.52
N ASP A 49 -3.13 -6.78 -22.87
CA ASP A 49 -2.98 -5.49 -23.56
C ASP A 49 -1.75 -5.48 -24.47
N SER A 50 -1.84 -4.78 -25.60
CA SER A 50 -0.79 -4.73 -26.63
C SER A 50 0.56 -4.16 -26.15
N THR A 51 0.56 -3.43 -25.03
CA THR A 51 1.75 -2.87 -24.39
C THR A 51 2.51 -3.87 -23.51
N VAL A 52 1.92 -5.03 -23.22
CA VAL A 52 2.53 -6.07 -22.38
C VAL A 52 3.62 -6.81 -23.15
N ARG A 53 4.87 -6.46 -22.85
CA ARG A 53 6.08 -7.01 -23.48
C ARG A 53 7.20 -7.04 -22.45
N GLY A 54 8.13 -7.98 -22.60
CA GLY A 54 9.27 -8.11 -21.70
C GLY A 54 9.65 -9.56 -21.47
N ARG A 55 10.85 -9.74 -20.92
CA ARG A 55 11.41 -11.06 -20.61
C ARG A 55 11.55 -11.25 -19.12
N ILE A 56 11.28 -12.48 -18.68
CA ILE A 56 11.26 -12.84 -17.26
C ILE A 56 12.03 -14.14 -17.06
N THR A 57 12.78 -14.18 -15.98
CA THR A 57 13.38 -15.40 -15.45
C THR A 57 12.65 -15.80 -14.16
N ILE A 58 12.13 -17.02 -14.14
CA ILE A 58 11.52 -17.66 -12.96
C ILE A 58 12.26 -18.96 -12.73
N ILE A 59 12.86 -19.13 -11.56
CA ILE A 59 13.65 -20.32 -11.24
C ILE A 59 12.95 -21.06 -10.12
N ASN A 60 12.38 -22.23 -10.42
CA ASN A 60 11.87 -23.15 -9.41
C ASN A 60 12.57 -24.51 -9.51
N PRO A 61 13.04 -25.06 -8.37
CA PRO A 61 13.67 -26.38 -8.35
C PRO A 61 12.67 -27.53 -8.57
N THR A 62 11.39 -27.32 -8.21
CA THR A 62 10.33 -28.33 -8.30
C THR A 62 9.07 -27.73 -8.92
N GLU A 63 8.13 -28.59 -9.30
CA GLU A 63 6.78 -28.16 -9.68
C GLU A 63 6.07 -27.48 -8.51
N VAL A 64 5.21 -26.53 -8.84
CA VAL A 64 4.42 -25.73 -7.89
C VAL A 64 2.94 -25.91 -8.18
N SER A 65 2.08 -25.66 -7.20
CA SER A 65 0.64 -25.67 -7.43
C SER A 65 0.21 -24.53 -8.36
N LEU A 66 -0.97 -24.63 -8.96
CA LEU A 66 -1.53 -23.55 -9.77
C LEU A 66 -1.70 -22.23 -9.02
N GLU A 67 -1.96 -22.27 -7.71
CA GLU A 67 -2.07 -21.07 -6.88
C GLU A 67 -0.70 -20.38 -6.73
N GLU A 68 0.33 -21.14 -6.38
CA GLU A 68 1.69 -20.59 -6.26
C GLU A 68 2.23 -20.15 -7.62
N ALA A 69 1.96 -20.90 -8.69
CA ALA A 69 2.29 -20.47 -10.05
C ALA A 69 1.62 -19.13 -10.40
N PHE A 70 0.35 -18.95 -10.04
CA PHE A 70 -0.34 -17.68 -10.27
C PHE A 70 0.28 -16.53 -9.45
N SER A 71 0.64 -16.80 -8.19
CA SER A 71 1.34 -15.82 -7.35
C SER A 71 2.65 -15.39 -8.02
N GLN A 72 3.48 -16.34 -8.44
CA GLN A 72 4.77 -16.02 -9.07
C GLN A 72 4.61 -15.30 -10.41
N LEU A 73 3.62 -15.68 -11.22
CA LEU A 73 3.27 -14.95 -12.44
C LEU A 73 2.87 -13.50 -12.12
N SER A 74 2.05 -13.30 -11.09
CA SER A 74 1.62 -11.95 -10.67
C SER A 74 2.77 -11.10 -10.15
N ASP A 75 3.72 -11.70 -9.40
CA ASP A 75 4.92 -11.02 -8.94
C ASP A 75 5.80 -10.60 -10.12
N ALA A 76 5.99 -11.51 -11.08
CA ALA A 76 6.81 -11.26 -12.25
C ALA A 76 6.22 -10.18 -13.18
N LEU A 77 4.89 -10.15 -13.32
CA LEU A 77 4.16 -9.09 -14.01
C LEU A 77 4.35 -7.74 -13.31
N ALA A 78 4.20 -7.70 -11.98
CA ALA A 78 4.34 -6.48 -11.19
C ALA A 78 5.76 -5.89 -11.27
N LEU A 79 6.80 -6.74 -11.28
CA LEU A 79 8.19 -6.32 -11.50
C LEU A 79 8.39 -5.58 -12.82
N ASN A 80 7.61 -5.93 -13.85
CA ASN A 80 7.62 -5.29 -15.16
C ASN A 80 6.60 -4.15 -15.30
N GLY A 81 5.91 -3.76 -14.22
CA GLY A 81 4.92 -2.69 -14.24
C GLY A 81 3.59 -3.06 -14.88
N PHE A 82 3.28 -4.36 -14.96
CA PHE A 82 2.00 -4.87 -15.44
C PHE A 82 1.15 -5.35 -14.27
N ALA A 83 -0.13 -5.01 -14.30
CA ALA A 83 -1.11 -5.41 -13.29
C ALA A 83 -2.14 -6.36 -13.90
N ILE A 84 -2.63 -7.28 -13.06
CA ILE A 84 -3.75 -8.16 -13.38
C ILE A 84 -5.02 -7.60 -12.76
N VAL A 85 -6.03 -7.33 -13.58
CA VAL A 85 -7.35 -6.86 -13.14
C VAL A 85 -8.38 -7.92 -13.49
N LYS A 86 -9.15 -8.38 -12.50
CA LYS A 86 -10.24 -9.34 -12.74
C LYS A 86 -11.47 -8.60 -13.25
N GLN A 87 -11.94 -8.95 -14.44
CA GLN A 87 -13.19 -8.45 -15.02
C GLN A 87 -14.08 -9.64 -15.33
N ASN A 88 -15.14 -9.83 -14.54
CA ASN A 88 -16.01 -11.01 -14.58
C ASN A 88 -15.21 -12.32 -14.44
N ASP A 89 -15.25 -13.18 -15.46
CA ASP A 89 -14.56 -14.46 -15.56
C ASP A 89 -13.21 -14.38 -16.30
N VAL A 90 -12.75 -13.16 -16.64
CA VAL A 90 -11.53 -12.92 -17.41
C VAL A 90 -10.51 -12.10 -16.62
N MET A 91 -9.25 -12.49 -16.74
CA MET A 91 -8.11 -11.79 -16.16
C MET A 91 -7.48 -10.88 -17.21
N VAL A 92 -7.56 -9.57 -17.00
CA VAL A 92 -7.02 -8.56 -17.92
C VAL A 92 -5.64 -8.13 -17.44
N ILE A 93 -4.64 -8.24 -18.30
CA ILE A 93 -3.26 -7.83 -18.03
C ILE A 93 -2.96 -6.55 -18.80
N ARG A 94 -2.52 -5.51 -18.09
CA ARG A 94 -2.19 -4.20 -18.68
C ARG A 94 -1.17 -3.43 -17.85
N ASN A 95 -0.73 -2.27 -18.36
CA ASN A 95 0.12 -1.38 -17.58
C ASN A 95 -0.54 -0.99 -16.24
N ALA A 96 0.23 -1.02 -15.16
CA ALA A 96 -0.25 -0.75 -13.81
C ALA A 96 -0.86 0.66 -13.65
N ARG A 97 -0.32 1.68 -14.34
CA ARG A 97 -0.89 3.05 -14.31
C ARG A 97 -2.26 3.12 -14.98
N SER A 98 -2.48 2.32 -16.03
CA SER A 98 -3.80 2.23 -16.66
C SER A 98 -4.77 1.48 -15.77
N ALA A 99 -4.33 0.36 -15.19
CA ALA A 99 -5.15 -0.46 -14.30
C ALA A 99 -5.76 0.34 -13.14
N GLN A 100 -4.99 1.24 -12.52
CA GLN A 100 -5.49 2.10 -11.42
C GLN A 100 -6.75 2.91 -11.78
N ARG A 101 -6.93 3.25 -13.06
CA ARG A 101 -8.10 4.01 -13.53
C ARG A 101 -9.29 3.11 -13.90
N ASP A 102 -9.09 1.79 -13.97
CA ASP A 102 -10.07 0.83 -14.49
C ASP A 102 -10.84 0.09 -13.39
N GLY A 103 -11.12 0.75 -12.26
CA GLY A 103 -11.92 0.16 -11.19
C GLY A 103 -11.25 -1.03 -10.50
N ILE A 104 -10.00 -0.85 -10.03
CA ILE A 104 -9.34 -1.83 -9.17
C ILE A 104 -10.13 -2.08 -7.89
N GLN A 105 -9.97 -3.28 -7.34
CA GLN A 105 -10.68 -3.68 -6.14
C GLN A 105 -10.36 -2.75 -4.96
N VAL A 106 -11.41 -2.29 -4.29
CA VAL A 106 -11.31 -1.44 -3.11
C VAL A 106 -11.48 -2.29 -1.85
N TYR A 107 -10.57 -2.11 -0.90
CA TYR A 107 -10.57 -2.76 0.39
C TYR A 107 -10.71 -1.72 1.51
N THR A 108 -11.49 -2.07 2.54
CA THR A 108 -11.53 -1.32 3.81
C THR A 108 -10.66 -1.97 4.89
N GLU A 109 -10.24 -3.22 4.66
CA GLU A 109 -9.27 -3.96 5.47
C GLU A 109 -7.97 -4.11 4.70
N LEU A 110 -6.88 -4.53 5.37
CA LEU A 110 -5.61 -4.76 4.71
C LEU A 110 -5.79 -5.85 3.62
N PRO A 111 -5.55 -5.55 2.33
CA PRO A 111 -5.64 -6.56 1.28
C PRO A 111 -4.66 -7.72 1.51
N PRO A 112 -4.95 -8.93 0.99
CA PRO A 112 -4.01 -10.04 1.08
C PRO A 112 -2.73 -9.74 0.30
N ALA A 113 -1.58 -10.16 0.80
CA ALA A 113 -0.29 -9.90 0.15
C ALA A 113 -0.18 -10.59 -1.22
N LYS A 114 -0.70 -11.82 -1.33
CA LYS A 114 -0.68 -12.66 -2.53
C LYS A 114 -2.11 -12.99 -2.99
N PRO A 115 -2.33 -13.20 -4.30
CA PRO A 115 -1.42 -12.87 -5.39
C PRO A 115 -1.21 -11.35 -5.50
N GLN A 116 -0.09 -10.92 -6.07
CA GLN A 116 0.24 -9.51 -6.21
C GLN A 116 -0.77 -8.81 -7.12
N ARG A 117 -1.40 -7.76 -6.60
CA ARG A 117 -2.40 -6.96 -7.36
C ARG A 117 -2.24 -5.48 -7.08
N MET A 118 -2.61 -4.67 -8.07
CA MET A 118 -2.86 -3.25 -7.87
C MET A 118 -4.26 -3.09 -7.27
N VAL A 119 -4.34 -2.55 -6.06
CA VAL A 119 -5.60 -2.43 -5.30
C VAL A 119 -5.69 -1.08 -4.61
N THR A 120 -6.91 -0.66 -4.29
CA THR A 120 -7.15 0.51 -3.45
C THR A 120 -7.45 0.06 -2.03
N TRP A 121 -6.76 0.62 -1.03
CA TRP A 121 -7.00 0.38 0.38
C TRP A 121 -7.36 1.69 1.09
N VAL A 122 -8.53 1.71 1.73
CA VAL A 122 -9.00 2.83 2.55
C VAL A 122 -8.73 2.50 4.02
N VAL A 123 -7.83 3.25 4.64
CA VAL A 123 -7.48 3.11 6.05
C VAL A 123 -8.05 4.28 6.86
N THR A 124 -8.66 3.99 8.00
CA THR A 124 -9.11 5.01 8.96
C THR A 124 -8.14 5.04 10.13
N LEU A 125 -7.59 6.22 10.42
CA LEU A 125 -6.67 6.41 11.55
C LEU A 125 -7.44 6.54 12.86
N LYS A 126 -6.88 6.01 13.94
CA LYS A 126 -7.55 5.95 15.26
C LYS A 126 -7.08 7.01 16.22
N ASN A 127 -5.78 7.34 16.19
CA ASN A 127 -5.12 8.15 17.21
C ASN A 127 -4.53 9.44 16.66
N THR A 128 -4.24 9.48 15.35
CA THR A 128 -3.64 10.63 14.67
C THR A 128 -4.50 11.12 13.50
N THR A 129 -4.14 12.28 12.94
CA THR A 129 -4.76 12.84 11.75
C THR A 129 -3.89 12.61 10.51
N PRO A 130 -4.47 12.48 9.30
CA PRO A 130 -3.69 12.29 8.07
C PRO A 130 -2.62 13.37 7.88
N SER A 131 -2.91 14.61 8.23
CA SER A 131 -1.98 15.73 8.10
C SER A 131 -0.72 15.60 8.95
N GLN A 132 -0.77 14.86 10.07
CA GLN A 132 0.35 14.68 10.99
C GLN A 132 1.33 13.60 10.53
N ILE A 133 0.87 12.59 9.78
CA ILE A 133 1.68 11.43 9.39
C ILE A 133 1.99 11.37 7.89
N MET A 134 1.50 12.35 7.11
CA MET A 134 1.62 12.31 5.65
C MET A 134 3.07 12.45 5.18
N ASN A 135 3.94 13.14 5.91
CA ASN A 135 5.34 13.30 5.52
C ASN A 135 6.11 11.98 5.59
N GLU A 136 5.79 11.17 6.60
CA GLU A 136 6.36 9.85 6.85
C GLU A 136 5.88 8.84 5.81
N LEU A 137 4.60 8.92 5.41
CA LEU A 137 3.99 7.96 4.50
C LEU A 137 4.28 8.24 3.01
N ARG A 138 4.63 9.49 2.63
CA ARG A 138 4.92 9.88 1.24
C ARG A 138 6.03 9.06 0.58
N LEU A 139 7.03 8.62 1.34
CA LEU A 139 8.15 7.81 0.81
C LEU A 139 7.82 6.32 0.69
N LEU A 140 6.64 5.88 1.14
CA LEU A 140 6.27 4.48 1.15
C LEU A 140 5.49 4.04 -0.09
N THR A 141 4.89 4.97 -0.83
CA THR A 141 4.22 4.66 -2.10
C THR A 141 5.22 4.16 -3.14
N SER A 142 4.85 3.13 -3.90
CA SER A 142 5.68 2.63 -5.00
C SER A 142 5.73 3.62 -6.18
N SER A 143 6.55 3.34 -7.20
CA SER A 143 6.60 4.15 -8.42
C SER A 143 5.28 4.19 -9.21
N TYR A 144 4.40 3.22 -8.94
CA TYR A 144 3.05 3.13 -9.48
C TYR A 144 2.00 3.53 -8.46
N GLY A 145 2.35 3.73 -7.20
CA GLY A 145 1.41 3.99 -6.12
C GLY A 145 0.87 5.42 -6.10
N GLU A 146 -0.37 5.58 -5.64
CA GLU A 146 -0.97 6.87 -5.34
C GLU A 146 -1.49 6.89 -3.90
N MET A 147 -1.47 8.07 -3.28
CA MET A 147 -1.97 8.30 -1.93
C MET A 147 -2.77 9.59 -1.89
N SER A 148 -3.94 9.55 -1.26
CA SER A 148 -4.76 10.72 -0.97
C SER A 148 -5.32 10.64 0.44
N THR A 149 -5.77 11.77 0.98
CA THR A 149 -6.31 11.84 2.35
C THR A 149 -7.69 12.45 2.35
N ASN A 150 -8.52 11.98 3.29
CA ASN A 150 -9.81 12.59 3.60
C ASN A 150 -9.80 12.99 5.08
N SER A 151 -9.48 14.26 5.33
CA SER A 151 -9.42 14.80 6.69
C SER A 151 -10.79 14.84 7.38
N ARG A 152 -11.91 14.84 6.64
CA ARG A 152 -13.26 14.86 7.22
C ARG A 152 -13.60 13.52 7.89
N THR A 153 -13.18 12.42 7.28
CA THR A 153 -13.44 11.05 7.77
C THR A 153 -12.22 10.43 8.45
N ASN A 154 -11.14 11.19 8.63
CA ASN A 154 -9.86 10.73 9.19
C ASN A 154 -9.26 9.52 8.43
N GLN A 155 -9.40 9.53 7.11
CA GLN A 155 -9.01 8.42 6.23
C GLN A 155 -7.81 8.76 5.35
N ILE A 156 -7.05 7.73 5.01
CA ILE A 156 -6.05 7.74 3.93
C ILE A 156 -6.46 6.68 2.91
N VAL A 157 -6.39 7.03 1.64
CA VAL A 157 -6.67 6.13 0.52
C VAL A 157 -5.36 5.87 -0.20
N PHE A 158 -4.95 4.62 -0.26
CA PHE A 158 -3.80 4.15 -1.01
C PHE A 158 -4.25 3.38 -2.24
N SER A 159 -3.62 3.61 -3.38
CA SER A 159 -3.77 2.76 -4.57
C SER A 159 -2.39 2.26 -4.94
N ASP A 160 -2.06 1.02 -4.58
CA ASP A 160 -0.70 0.48 -4.74
C ASP A 160 -0.72 -1.06 -4.85
N TRP A 161 0.46 -1.66 -4.99
CA TRP A 161 0.68 -3.10 -4.94
C TRP A 161 0.33 -3.67 -3.57
N SER A 162 -0.43 -4.77 -3.55
CA SER A 162 -0.89 -5.44 -2.32
C SER A 162 0.25 -5.79 -1.36
N VAL A 163 1.42 -6.18 -1.86
CA VAL A 163 2.62 -6.40 -1.05
C VAL A 163 3.16 -5.11 -0.43
N ASN A 164 3.19 -3.99 -1.18
CA ASN A 164 3.65 -2.71 -0.62
C ASN A 164 2.70 -2.20 0.47
N LEU A 165 1.40 -2.46 0.32
CA LEU A 165 0.40 -2.10 1.33
C LEU A 165 0.60 -2.84 2.66
N GLN A 166 1.21 -4.04 2.66
CA GLN A 166 1.63 -4.70 3.92
C GLN A 166 2.64 -3.85 4.67
N ARG A 167 3.68 -3.38 3.96
CA ARG A 167 4.71 -2.49 4.54
C ARG A 167 4.12 -1.17 5.02
N VAL A 168 3.20 -0.59 4.25
CA VAL A 168 2.48 0.63 4.66
C VAL A 168 1.68 0.38 5.94
N ALA A 169 0.98 -0.74 6.04
CA ALA A 169 0.21 -1.10 7.23
C ALA A 169 1.08 -1.25 8.48
N GLU A 170 2.27 -1.85 8.33
CA GLU A 170 3.25 -1.95 9.42
C GLU A 170 3.69 -0.56 9.90
N VAL A 171 3.98 0.37 8.99
CA VAL A 171 4.37 1.74 9.38
C VAL A 171 3.20 2.47 10.03
N ILE A 172 1.99 2.40 9.47
CA ILE A 172 0.78 3.00 10.04
C ILE A 172 0.58 2.51 11.48
N LYS A 173 0.75 1.20 11.73
CA LYS A 173 0.65 0.63 13.08
C LYS A 173 1.65 1.24 14.06
N GLN A 174 2.84 1.65 13.59
CA GLN A 174 3.85 2.28 14.43
C GLN A 174 3.62 3.78 14.64
N VAL A 175 3.04 4.50 13.66
CA VAL A 175 2.86 5.96 13.75
C VAL A 175 1.49 6.38 14.28
N ASP A 176 0.45 5.56 14.09
CA ASP A 176 -0.90 5.79 14.61
C ASP A 176 -1.02 5.28 16.06
N GLN A 177 -0.16 5.77 16.94
CA GLN A 177 -0.15 5.43 18.37
C GLN A 177 -0.86 6.52 19.20
N GLN A 178 -1.43 6.12 20.34
CA GLN A 178 -1.96 7.08 21.30
C GLN A 178 -0.81 7.89 21.92
N VAL A 179 -0.91 9.22 21.80
CA VAL A 179 -0.01 10.14 22.52
C VAL A 179 -0.53 10.32 23.94
N ASP A 180 0.34 10.25 24.94
CA ASP A 180 -0.03 10.48 26.34
C ASP A 180 -0.71 11.86 26.50
N PRO A 181 -1.96 11.93 27.00
CA PRO A 181 -2.66 13.19 27.23
C PRO A 181 -1.89 14.20 28.10
N LYS A 182 -1.02 13.72 29.01
CA LYS A 182 -0.16 14.60 29.82
C LYS A 182 0.87 15.31 28.97
N LEU A 183 1.47 14.62 28.00
CA LEU A 183 2.45 15.20 27.08
C LEU A 183 1.79 16.26 26.19
N ILE A 184 0.57 16.01 25.72
CA ILE A 184 -0.20 17.00 24.93
C ILE A 184 -0.41 18.28 25.76
N LYS A 185 -0.87 18.16 27.00
CA LYS A 185 -1.09 19.32 27.89
C LYS A 185 0.21 20.09 28.15
N LEU A 186 1.32 19.39 28.37
CA LEU A 186 2.62 20.02 28.62
C LEU A 186 3.10 20.82 27.39
N VAL A 187 2.95 20.25 26.18
CA VAL A 187 3.30 20.94 24.93
C VAL A 187 2.41 22.16 24.70
N GLU A 188 1.11 22.06 24.97
CA GLU A 188 0.18 23.19 24.84
C GLU A 188 0.49 24.32 25.83
N GLN A 189 0.82 23.98 27.07
CA GLN A 189 1.25 24.95 28.09
C GLN A 189 2.53 25.68 27.65
N GLY A 190 3.57 24.94 27.25
CA GLY A 190 4.81 25.53 26.77
C GLY A 190 4.62 26.44 25.54
N LYS A 191 3.70 26.09 24.62
CA LYS A 191 3.33 26.96 23.48
C LYS A 191 2.65 28.25 23.93
N LYS A 192 1.75 28.19 24.92
CA LYS A 192 1.07 29.37 25.48
C LYS A 192 2.07 30.29 26.18
N GLU A 193 2.89 29.75 27.08
CA GLU A 193 3.94 30.48 27.79
C GLU A 193 4.91 31.16 26.81
N SER A 194 5.36 30.43 25.79
CA SER A 194 6.23 30.97 24.74
C SER A 194 5.55 32.09 23.95
N ALA A 195 4.26 31.99 23.66
CA ALA A 195 3.51 33.03 22.96
C ALA A 195 3.32 34.29 23.83
N GLU A 196 3.09 34.11 25.13
CA GLU A 196 3.00 35.21 26.11
C GLU A 196 4.34 35.91 26.29
N ALA A 197 5.42 35.16 26.49
CA ALA A 197 6.78 35.70 26.57
C ALA A 197 7.15 36.50 25.30
N ARG A 198 6.79 36.00 24.11
CA ARG A 198 6.99 36.73 22.84
C ARG A 198 6.20 38.04 22.79
N LYS A 199 4.96 38.07 23.28
CA LYS A 199 4.16 39.30 23.35
C LYS A 199 4.78 40.31 24.31
N GLU A 200 5.26 39.85 25.45
CA GLU A 200 5.89 40.71 26.46
C GLU A 200 7.21 41.30 25.96
N TRP A 201 8.07 40.47 25.36
CA TRP A 201 9.32 40.93 24.74
C TRP A 201 9.07 42.01 23.67
N LYS A 202 8.07 41.81 22.79
CA LYS A 202 7.69 42.82 21.78
C LYS A 202 7.24 44.14 22.41
N LYS A 203 6.48 44.09 23.52
CA LYS A 203 6.08 45.30 24.25
C LYS A 203 7.29 46.01 24.85
N ARG A 204 8.20 45.27 25.50
CA ARG A 204 9.43 45.82 26.09
C ARG A 204 10.33 46.49 25.05
N ALA A 205 10.54 45.82 23.92
CA ALA A 205 11.31 46.37 22.80
C ALA A 205 10.69 47.68 22.27
N GLN A 206 9.35 47.78 22.17
CA GLN A 206 8.68 49.01 21.76
C GLN A 206 8.80 50.14 22.80
N THR A 207 8.80 49.85 24.09
CA THR A 207 9.01 50.85 25.15
C THR A 207 10.45 51.33 25.25
N GLU A 208 11.43 50.45 25.04
CA GLU A 208 12.86 50.78 25.04
C GLU A 208 13.24 51.63 23.82
N THR A 209 12.68 51.32 22.64
CA THR A 209 12.89 52.13 21.43
C THR A 209 12.33 53.56 21.57
N LYS A 210 11.28 53.76 22.39
CA LYS A 210 10.71 55.10 22.68
C LYS A 210 11.51 55.92 23.70
N HIS A 211 12.35 55.28 24.52
CA HIS A 211 13.16 55.93 25.54
C HIS A 211 14.67 55.94 25.20
N ALA A 212 15.04 55.48 23.99
CA ALA A 212 16.42 55.49 23.54
C ALA A 212 16.92 56.95 23.43
N PRO A 213 18.04 57.30 24.07
CA PRO A 213 18.62 58.63 23.91
C PRO A 213 18.99 58.86 22.43
N PRO A 214 18.82 60.10 21.91
CA PRO A 214 19.13 60.39 20.53
C PRO A 214 20.59 60.03 20.21
N PRO A 215 20.90 59.56 19.00
CA PRO A 215 22.26 59.20 18.63
C PRO A 215 23.20 60.40 18.88
N PRO A 216 24.42 60.17 19.37
CA PRO A 216 25.37 61.25 19.60
C PRO A 216 25.55 62.01 18.29
N LYS A 217 25.36 63.34 18.33
CA LYS A 217 25.56 64.20 17.16
C LYS A 217 26.97 63.93 16.64
N GLU A 218 27.08 63.43 15.41
CA GLU A 218 28.36 63.39 14.71
C GLU A 218 28.94 64.80 14.75
N LYS A 219 30.06 64.95 15.45
CA LYS A 219 30.86 66.16 15.34
C LYS A 219 31.44 66.12 13.94
N GLU A 220 30.88 66.91 13.04
CA GLU A 220 31.53 67.25 11.78
C GLU A 220 32.90 67.85 12.11
N THR A 221 33.93 67.03 12.00
CA THR A 221 35.32 67.49 11.97
C THR A 221 35.55 68.13 10.62
N ASN A 222 35.53 69.46 10.61
CA ASN A 222 36.10 70.29 9.55
C ASN A 222 37.60 70.45 9.78
#